data_AF-A0A1G6J8J2-F1
#
_entry.id   AF-A0A1G6J8J2-F1
#
_cell.length_a   1.000
_cell.length_b   1.000
_cell.length_c   1.000
_cell.angle_alpha   90.00
_cell.angle_beta   90.00
_cell.angle_gamma   90.00
#
_symmetry.space_group_name_H-M   'P 1'
#
loop_
_entity.id
_entity.type
_entity.pdbx_description
1 polymer ?
#
loop_
_entity_poly.entity_id
_entity_poly.type
_entity_poly.pdbx_seq_one_letter_code
_entity_poly.pdbx_strand_id
1 'polypeptide(L)' 'MVTLCMTLEELKQLEDFFANAAPQQVPIYLNEATIITNYKHFLESHFLPLRLNPDAKVNAPLIHRLKLLKLLIESNA' A
#
# COMPACT_ATOMS: atom_id res chain seq x y z
N MET A 1 20.58 -0.56 6.86
CA MET A 1 19.76 0.67 6.84
C MET A 1 18.37 0.29 6.37
N VAL A 2 17.33 0.56 7.15
CA VAL A 2 15.96 0.42 6.66
C VAL A 2 15.67 1.65 5.80
N THR A 3 15.56 1.48 4.49
CA THR A 3 15.19 2.56 3.58
C THR A 3 13.75 2.98 3.88
N LEU A 4 13.57 4.16 4.47
CA LEU A 4 12.26 4.74 4.81
C LEU A 4 11.61 5.50 3.65
N CYS A 5 12.34 5.68 2.55
CA CYS A 5 11.89 6.32 1.32
C CYS A 5 11.60 5.26 0.26
N MET A 6 10.65 5.54 -0.64
CA MET A 6 10.32 4.68 -1.77
C MET A 6 10.77 5.38 -3.05
N THR A 7 11.50 4.69 -3.90
CA THR A 7 11.86 5.22 -5.23
C THR A 7 10.64 5.28 -6.14
N LEU A 8 10.69 6.13 -7.18
CA LEU A 8 9.63 6.19 -8.20
C LEU A 8 9.39 4.84 -8.89
N GLU A 9 10.45 4.06 -9.10
CA GLU A 9 10.35 2.72 -9.69
C GLU A 9 9.62 1.74 -8.75
N GLU A 10 9.97 1.72 -7.46
CA GLU A 10 9.26 0.90 -6.47
C GLU A 10 7.79 1.32 -6.31
N LEU A 11 7.50 2.62 -6.39
CA LEU A 11 6.13 3.13 -6.36
C LEU A 11 5.32 2.59 -7.54
N LYS A 12 5.87 2.71 -8.75
CA LYS A 12 5.22 2.22 -9.96
C LYS A 12 4.97 0.72 -9.91
N GLN A 13 5.96 -0.08 -9.49
CA GLN A 13 5.80 -1.52 -9.33
C GLN A 13 4.68 -1.88 -8.34
N LEU A 14 4.53 -1.08 -7.29
CA LEU A 14 3.48 -1.28 -6.30
C LEU A 14 2.09 -0.91 -6.87
N GLU A 15 1.99 0.17 -7.62
CA GLU A 15 0.76 0.55 -8.33
C GLU A 15 0.35 -0.52 -9.36
N ASP A 16 1.30 -1.00 -10.15
CA ASP A 16 1.08 -2.06 -11.14
C ASP A 16 0.62 -3.36 -10.48
N PHE A 17 1.19 -3.71 -9.32
CA PHE A 17 0.71 -4.86 -8.54
C PHE A 17 -0.76 -4.71 -8.16
N PHE A 18 -1.16 -3.59 -7.55
CA PHE A 18 -2.54 -3.40 -7.09
C PHE A 18 -3.55 -3.19 -8.22
N ALA A 19 -3.10 -2.72 -9.39
CA ALA A 19 -3.94 -2.63 -10.58
C ALA A 19 -4.31 -4.01 -11.16
N ASN A 20 -3.43 -5.01 -10.98
CA ASN A 20 -3.61 -6.37 -11.49
C ASN A 20 -4.03 -7.38 -10.41
N ALA A 21 -3.94 -7.02 -9.13
CA ALA A 21 -4.35 -7.88 -8.02
C ALA A 21 -5.86 -8.17 -8.07
N ALA A 22 -6.22 -9.40 -7.70
CA ALA A 22 -7.63 -9.77 -7.57
C ALA A 22 -8.34 -8.87 -6.55
N PRO A 23 -9.61 -8.49 -6.79
CA PRO A 23 -10.40 -7.73 -5.83
C PRO A 23 -10.42 -8.42 -4.47
N GLN A 24 -10.06 -7.69 -3.42
CA GLN A 24 -10.06 -8.22 -2.06
C GLN A 24 -11.45 -8.06 -1.43
N GLN A 25 -11.92 -9.10 -0.74
CA GLN A 25 -13.16 -9.01 0.05
C GLN A 25 -12.92 -8.14 1.28
N VAL A 26 -13.85 -7.23 1.55
CA VAL A 26 -13.84 -6.37 2.75
C VAL A 26 -14.79 -6.92 3.81
N PRO A 27 -14.49 -6.74 5.12
CA PRO A 27 -13.35 -6.01 5.67
C PRO A 27 -12.03 -6.81 5.61
N ILE A 28 -10.93 -6.13 5.30
CA ILE A 28 -9.57 -6.70 5.37
C ILE A 28 -8.93 -6.25 6.67
N TYR A 29 -8.57 -7.21 7.52
CA TYR A 29 -7.84 -6.96 8.75
C TYR A 29 -6.34 -6.93 8.43
N LEU A 30 -5.80 -5.73 8.23
CA LEU A 30 -4.40 -5.55 7.82
C LEU A 30 -3.44 -5.79 8.98
N ASN A 31 -3.83 -5.37 10.18
CA ASN A 31 -3.19 -5.63 11.47
C ASN A 31 -4.20 -5.34 12.59
N GLU A 32 -3.79 -5.51 13.86
CA GLU A 32 -4.64 -5.32 15.04
C GLU A 32 -5.27 -3.91 15.13
N ALA A 33 -4.67 -2.90 14.49
CA ALA A 33 -5.11 -1.51 14.55
C ALA A 33 -5.71 -0.99 13.23
N THR A 34 -5.69 -1.77 12.15
CA THR A 34 -6.07 -1.30 10.81
C THR A 34 -7.02 -2.26 10.12
N ILE A 35 -8.25 -1.78 9.89
CA ILE A 35 -9.29 -2.49 9.13
C ILE A 35 -9.60 -1.69 7.87
N ILE A 36 -9.46 -2.34 6.71
CA ILE A 36 -9.81 -1.76 5.41
C ILE A 36 -11.24 -2.15 5.07
N THR A 37 -12.15 -1.18 5.14
CA THR A 37 -13.56 -1.37 4.80
C THR A 37 -13.92 -0.87 3.39
N ASN A 38 -13.06 -0.04 2.79
CA ASN A 38 -13.18 0.42 1.42
C ASN A 38 -11.82 0.33 0.72
N TYR A 39 -11.62 -0.75 -0.03
CA TYR A 39 -10.36 -1.08 -0.69
C TYR A 39 -9.88 0.01 -1.67
N LYS A 40 -10.79 0.49 -2.53
CA LYS A 40 -10.45 1.53 -3.53
C LYS A 40 -10.06 2.85 -2.87
N HIS A 41 -10.82 3.29 -1.87
CA HIS A 41 -10.50 4.51 -1.14
C HIS A 41 -9.18 4.40 -0.40
N PHE A 42 -8.90 3.25 0.22
CA PHE A 42 -7.64 2.99 0.89
C PHE A 42 -6.44 3.12 -0.07
N LEU A 43 -6.50 2.48 -1.24
CA LEU A 43 -5.41 2.59 -2.22
C LEU A 43 -5.21 4.04 -2.67
N GLU A 44 -6.28 4.74 -3.04
CA GLU A 44 -6.17 6.12 -3.51
C GLU A 44 -5.63 7.07 -2.43
N SER A 45 -6.11 6.95 -1.18
CA SER A 45 -5.65 7.80 -0.08
C SER A 45 -4.19 7.56 0.29
N HIS A 46 -3.64 6.37 0.00
CA HIS A 46 -2.24 6.03 0.25
C HIS A 46 -1.33 6.41 -0.93
N PHE A 47 -1.79 6.20 -2.16
CA PHE A 47 -0.99 6.49 -3.35
C PHE A 47 -0.93 7.97 -3.70
N LEU A 48 -2.01 8.74 -3.49
CA LEU A 48 -2.03 10.17 -3.79
C LEU A 48 -0.83 10.95 -3.19
N PRO A 49 -0.55 10.88 -1.87
CA PRO A 49 0.61 11.57 -1.30
C PRO A 49 1.96 11.01 -1.78
N LEU A 50 2.03 9.72 -2.13
CA LEU A 50 3.24 9.10 -2.67
C LEU A 50 3.55 9.57 -4.09
N ARG A 51 2.53 9.76 -4.93
CA ARG A 51 2.68 10.32 -6.28
C ARG A 51 3.20 11.76 -6.24
N LEU A 52 2.76 12.53 -5.25
CA LEU A 52 3.13 13.94 -5.10
C LEU A 52 4.54 14.12 -4.52
N ASN A 53 4.93 13.30 -3.54
CA ASN A 53 6.24 13.39 -2.90
C ASN A 53 6.66 12.03 -2.30
N PRO A 54 7.20 11.10 -3.12
CA PRO A 54 7.48 9.72 -2.69
C PRO A 54 8.58 9.63 -1.63
N ASP A 55 9.49 10.61 -1.59
CA ASP A 55 10.62 10.65 -0.67
C ASP A 55 10.30 11.30 0.68
N ALA A 56 9.08 11.81 0.86
CA ALA A 56 8.68 12.44 2.11
C ALA A 56 8.64 11.41 3.24
N LYS A 57 9.49 11.58 4.27
CA LYS A 57 9.57 10.67 5.44
C LYS A 57 8.22 10.46 6.15
N VAL A 58 7.33 11.46 6.10
CA VAL A 58 5.98 11.38 6.65
C VAL A 58 5.13 10.28 6.01
N ASN A 59 5.49 9.84 4.79
CA ASN A 59 4.79 8.79 4.07
C ASN A 59 5.17 7.37 4.52
N ALA A 60 6.16 7.21 5.42
CA ALA A 60 6.61 5.89 5.87
C ALA A 60 5.47 4.97 6.37
N PRO A 61 4.47 5.45 7.15
CA PRO A 61 3.33 4.62 7.55
C PRO A 61 2.46 4.18 6.37
N LEU A 62 2.33 5.01 5.34
CA LEU A 62 1.54 4.69 4.14
C LEU A 62 2.22 3.58 3.35
N ILE A 63 3.53 3.73 3.13
CA ILE A 63 4.37 2.73 2.47
C ILE A 63 4.29 1.38 3.20
N HIS A 64 4.41 1.42 4.54
CA HIS A 64 4.35 0.21 5.36
C HIS A 64 3.02 -0.52 5.19
N ARG A 65 1.88 0.20 5.24
CA ARG A 65 0.55 -0.40 5.10
C ARG A 65 0.32 -0.98 3.70
N LEU A 66 0.77 -0.31 2.64
CA LEU A 66 0.70 -0.85 1.28
C LEU A 66 1.54 -2.13 1.14
N LYS A 67 2.76 -2.16 1.69
CA LYS A 67 3.62 -3.35 1.66
C LYS A 67 3.01 -4.52 2.46
N LEU A 68 2.41 -4.24 3.62
CA LEU A 68 1.67 -5.25 4.39
C LEU A 68 0.48 -5.80 3.60
N LEU A 69 -0.28 -4.93 2.94
CA LEU A 69 -1.45 -5.35 2.17
C LEU A 69 -1.02 -6.23 0.99
N LYS A 70 0.03 -5.84 0.28
CA LYS A 70 0.64 -6.65 -0.78
C LYS A 70 1.04 -8.04 -0.26
N LEU A 71 1.77 -8.10 0.86
CA LEU A 71 2.18 -9.36 1.47
C LEU A 71 0.97 -10.25 1.82
N LEU A 72 -0.08 -9.67 2.38
CA LEU A 72 -1.31 -10.40 2.72
C LEU A 72 -1.98 -10.99 1.48
N ILE A 73 -2.07 -10.22 0.39
CA ILE A 73 -2.64 -10.69 -0.88
C ILE A 73 -1.80 -11.83 -1.45
N GLU A 74 -0.47 -11.67 -1.48
CA GLU A 74 0.45 -12.69 -1.98
C GLU A 74 0.44 -13.97 -1.12
N SER A 75 0.19 -13.86 0.18
CA SER A 75 0.12 -15.02 1.08
C SER A 75 -1.19 -15.82 0.96
N ASN A 76 -2.23 -15.22 0.36
CA ASN A 76 -3.55 -15.81 0.19
C ASN A 76 -3.83 -16.26 -1.26
N ALA A 77 -2.84 -16.12 -2.15
CA ALA A 77 -2.93 -16.45 -3.58
C ALA A 77 -2.67 -17.93 -3.87
#